data_AF-E6QIZ9-F1
#
_entry.id   AF-E6QIZ9-F1
#
_cell.length_a   1.000
_cell.length_b   1.000
_cell.length_c   1.000
_cell.angle_alpha   90.00
_cell.angle_beta   90.00
_cell.angle_gamma   90.00
#
_symmetry.space_group_name_H-M   'P 1'
#
loop_
_entity.id
_entity.type
_entity.pdbx_description
1 polymer ?
#
loop_
_entity_poly.entity_id
_entity_poly.type
_entity_poly.pdbx_seq_one_letter_code
_entity_poly.pdbx_strand_id
1 'polypeptide(L)'
;MRPSFTLGIEEEYQTIDPVTRDLRSHIATEMLAQGRMRLEERVKAEMHQSVVEVGTRICHNIEEARADLYDLRRNMIRLADEHNLRLVAGATHPFADWRTQEIHPDPRYRQVVKDLQLVARSNLIFGLHVHVGIEDREAAIRIMNSMRYFLPHIMALTTNSPFWLGLNTGYKGYRAKVFENFPRTGIPDAFASYSEFEGYVNLLVKTNCIDNAKKIWWDIRPHPYFDTVEVRACDIPLRASESIAVAALIQATAAYLYWLHERNQDFRQFSRPLLMENKFRAVRYGLDGNLIDFGKQTEVPERELILEYLALIDPMVDELDSREAINDIRTILETGSGADRQLAVFERTQGDLKAVVDYMAEETAAGLD
;
A
#
# COMPACT_ATOMS: atom_id res chain seq x y z
N MET A 1 -16.63 -12.13 -19.29
CA MET A 1 -15.30 -12.49 -19.80
C MET A 1 -14.41 -12.72 -18.59
N ARG A 2 -13.53 -13.71 -18.61
CA ARG A 2 -12.57 -13.92 -17.52
C ARG A 2 -11.59 -12.74 -17.48
N PRO A 3 -11.36 -12.10 -16.31
CA PRO A 3 -10.38 -11.04 -16.18
C PRO A 3 -8.97 -11.49 -16.57
N SER A 4 -8.17 -10.56 -17.07
CA SER A 4 -6.75 -10.84 -17.35
C SER A 4 -5.93 -11.03 -16.08
N PHE A 5 -6.37 -10.46 -14.96
CA PHE A 5 -5.63 -10.41 -13.69
C PHE A 5 -4.20 -9.86 -13.81
N THR A 6 -3.94 -9.01 -14.82
CA THR A 6 -2.65 -8.31 -14.94
C THR A 6 -2.37 -7.47 -13.69
N LEU A 7 -1.10 -7.28 -13.38
CA LEU A 7 -0.65 -6.52 -12.22
C LEU A 7 -0.08 -5.16 -12.61
N GLY A 8 -0.32 -4.17 -11.76
CA GLY A 8 0.45 -2.93 -11.71
C GLY A 8 0.77 -2.62 -10.26
N ILE A 9 2.04 -2.38 -9.92
CA ILE A 9 2.49 -2.12 -8.56
C ILE A 9 3.06 -0.71 -8.49
N GLU A 10 2.56 0.11 -7.57
CA GLU A 10 3.09 1.44 -7.27
C GLU A 10 3.67 1.46 -5.85
N GLU A 11 4.89 1.98 -5.72
CA GLU A 11 5.60 2.13 -4.44
C GLU A 11 6.03 3.58 -4.24
N GLU A 12 5.75 4.10 -3.05
CA GLU A 12 6.15 5.44 -2.63
C GLU A 12 7.37 5.36 -1.71
N TYR A 13 8.42 6.11 -2.03
CA TYR A 13 9.70 6.08 -1.32
C TYR A 13 10.05 7.38 -0.64
N GLN A 14 10.80 7.23 0.45
CA GLN A 14 11.46 8.31 1.17
C GLN A 14 12.85 8.53 0.60
N THR A 15 13.26 9.79 0.51
CA THR A 15 14.64 10.15 0.20
C THR A 15 15.27 10.91 1.35
N ILE A 16 16.35 10.35 1.89
CA ILE A 16 16.99 10.85 3.11
C ILE A 16 18.40 11.35 2.85
N ASP A 17 18.83 12.28 3.70
CA ASP A 17 20.23 12.68 3.81
C ASP A 17 21.02 11.60 4.59
N PRO A 18 22.09 11.01 4.02
CA PRO A 18 22.85 9.94 4.67
C PRO A 18 23.61 10.39 5.92
N VAL A 19 23.77 11.70 6.17
CA VAL A 19 24.40 12.26 7.37
C VAL A 19 23.36 12.47 8.45
N THR A 20 22.29 13.23 8.17
CA THR A 20 21.29 13.59 9.20
C THR A 20 20.30 12.46 9.47
N ARG A 21 20.08 11.57 8.49
CA ARG A 21 19.01 10.57 8.41
C ARG A 21 17.62 11.18 8.31
N ASP A 22 17.51 12.48 8.08
CA ASP A 22 16.23 13.15 7.90
C ASP A 22 15.85 13.18 6.42
N LEU A 23 14.56 13.41 6.14
CA LEU A 23 14.08 13.59 4.78
C LEU A 23 14.74 14.81 4.14
N ARG A 24 15.09 14.66 2.86
CA ARG A 24 15.71 15.72 2.07
C ARG A 24 14.94 15.94 0.78
N SER A 25 14.40 17.14 0.63
CA SER A 25 13.56 17.58 -0.50
C SER A 25 14.29 17.80 -1.83
N HIS A 26 15.62 17.63 -1.91
CA HIS A 26 16.46 18.15 -3.02
C HIS A 26 16.24 17.46 -4.38
N ILE A 27 15.14 16.74 -4.56
CA ILE A 27 14.83 15.82 -5.66
C ILE A 27 13.93 16.41 -6.73
N ALA A 28 13.31 17.57 -6.51
CA ALA A 28 12.19 17.98 -7.36
C ALA A 28 12.52 18.18 -8.87
N THR A 29 13.78 18.33 -9.29
CA THR A 29 14.07 18.58 -10.73
C THR A 29 15.09 17.63 -11.36
N GLU A 30 16.29 17.45 -10.81
CA GLU A 30 17.35 16.72 -11.52
C GLU A 30 17.20 15.20 -11.43
N MET A 31 16.97 14.67 -10.22
CA MET A 31 16.76 13.23 -10.02
C MET A 31 15.48 12.76 -10.72
N LEU A 32 14.38 13.53 -10.62
CA LEU A 32 13.13 13.21 -11.31
C LEU A 32 13.25 13.30 -12.84
N ALA A 33 13.96 14.29 -13.38
CA ALA A 33 14.19 14.40 -14.81
C ALA A 33 15.05 13.23 -15.33
N GLN A 34 16.13 12.88 -14.63
CA GLN A 34 16.97 11.73 -14.97
C GLN A 34 16.22 10.41 -14.80
N GLY A 35 15.43 10.26 -13.74
CA GLY A 35 14.57 9.10 -13.51
C GLY A 35 13.53 8.93 -14.62
N ARG A 36 12.86 10.00 -15.05
CA ARG A 36 11.92 9.96 -16.18
C ARG A 36 12.59 9.56 -17.49
N MET A 37 13.83 10.01 -17.73
CA MET A 37 14.61 9.61 -18.92
C MET A 37 15.08 8.16 -18.85
N ARG A 38 15.53 7.68 -17.68
CA ARG A 38 16.06 6.32 -17.50
C ARG A 38 14.95 5.26 -17.38
N LEU A 39 13.79 5.63 -16.84
CA LEU A 39 12.70 4.72 -16.46
C LEU A 39 11.37 5.02 -17.20
N GLU A 40 11.42 5.73 -18.34
CA GLU A 40 10.27 5.91 -19.24
C GLU A 40 8.99 6.44 -18.54
N GLU A 41 9.06 7.61 -17.90
CA GLU A 41 7.95 8.26 -17.16
C GLU A 41 7.37 7.49 -15.95
N ARG A 42 7.95 6.34 -15.57
CA ARG A 42 7.49 5.55 -14.41
C ARG A 42 7.79 6.18 -13.05
N VAL A 43 8.59 7.25 -13.04
CA VAL A 43 8.89 8.02 -11.83
C VAL A 43 8.03 9.28 -11.81
N LYS A 44 7.21 9.42 -10.78
CA LYS A 44 6.36 10.59 -10.56
C LYS A 44 6.74 11.32 -9.28
N ALA A 45 6.58 12.64 -9.35
CA ALA A 45 6.72 13.50 -8.19
C ALA A 45 5.40 13.47 -7.41
N GLU A 46 5.48 13.28 -6.10
CA GLU A 46 4.33 13.36 -5.21
C GLU A 46 4.21 14.73 -4.53
N MET A 47 3.17 14.90 -3.70
CA MET A 47 2.83 16.19 -3.10
C MET A 47 3.99 16.81 -2.30
N HIS A 48 4.71 16.01 -1.51
CA HIS A 48 5.90 16.43 -0.79
C HIS A 48 7.13 16.09 -1.62
N GLN A 49 8.09 17.01 -1.69
CA GLN A 49 9.26 16.85 -2.56
C GLN A 49 10.21 15.70 -2.16
N SER A 50 10.10 15.21 -0.93
CA SER A 50 10.84 14.07 -0.39
C SER A 50 10.18 12.71 -0.67
N VAL A 51 9.09 12.70 -1.46
CA VAL A 51 8.35 11.50 -1.85
C VAL A 51 8.58 11.23 -3.33
N VAL A 52 8.99 10.00 -3.64
CA VAL A 52 9.11 9.51 -5.02
C VAL A 52 8.17 8.33 -5.22
N GLU A 53 7.24 8.45 -6.17
CA GLU A 53 6.39 7.34 -6.59
C GLU A 53 7.02 6.66 -7.80
N VAL A 54 7.13 5.34 -7.77
CA VAL A 54 7.49 4.51 -8.93
C VAL A 54 6.42 3.46 -9.18
N GLY A 55 6.15 3.19 -10.45
CA GLY A 55 5.20 2.17 -10.88
C GLY A 55 5.81 1.16 -11.84
N THR A 56 5.47 -0.11 -11.69
CA THR A 56 5.74 -1.12 -12.71
C THR A 56 5.00 -0.81 -14.00
N ARG A 57 5.39 -1.45 -15.09
CA ARG A 57 4.51 -1.60 -16.25
C ARG A 57 3.30 -2.48 -15.87
N ILE A 58 2.38 -2.63 -16.81
CA ILE A 58 1.35 -3.67 -16.73
C ILE A 58 2.06 -5.02 -16.92
N CYS A 59 2.07 -5.84 -15.89
CA CYS A 59 2.71 -7.15 -15.85
C CYS A 59 1.65 -8.26 -16.02
N HIS A 60 1.94 -9.27 -16.82
CA HIS A 60 0.99 -10.36 -17.09
C HIS A 60 0.93 -11.42 -15.98
N ASN A 61 1.98 -11.52 -15.18
CA ASN A 61 2.08 -12.47 -14.07
C ASN A 61 3.00 -11.90 -12.99
N ILE A 62 3.12 -12.64 -11.88
CA ILE A 62 3.90 -12.19 -10.73
C ILE A 62 5.41 -12.15 -11.00
N GLU A 63 5.94 -12.99 -11.89
CA GLU A 63 7.37 -13.04 -12.20
C GLU A 63 7.81 -11.84 -13.08
N GLU A 64 6.97 -11.41 -14.01
CA GLU A 64 7.16 -10.13 -14.71
C GLU A 64 7.12 -8.95 -13.73
N ALA A 65 6.18 -8.96 -12.78
CA ALA A 65 6.09 -7.93 -11.74
C ALA A 65 7.33 -7.92 -10.84
N ARG A 66 7.84 -9.11 -10.46
CA ARG A 66 9.08 -9.27 -9.70
C ARG A 66 10.26 -8.67 -10.46
N ALA A 67 10.47 -9.07 -11.71
CA ALA A 67 11.58 -8.58 -12.51
C ALA A 67 11.55 -7.05 -12.67
N ASP A 68 10.38 -6.49 -12.99
CA ASP A 68 10.22 -5.04 -13.18
C ASP A 68 10.41 -4.27 -11.87
N LEU A 69 9.80 -4.71 -10.76
CA LEU A 69 9.93 -4.04 -9.45
C LEU A 69 11.37 -4.06 -8.94
N TYR A 70 12.08 -5.18 -9.09
CA TYR A 70 13.46 -5.30 -8.67
C TYR A 70 14.38 -4.38 -9.50
N ASP A 71 14.16 -4.31 -10.81
CA ASP A 71 14.89 -3.38 -11.67
C ASP A 71 14.59 -1.92 -11.30
N LEU A 72 13.33 -1.57 -11.06
CA LEU A 72 12.93 -0.24 -10.62
C LEU A 72 13.62 0.15 -9.30
N ARG A 73 13.54 -0.70 -8.27
CA ARG A 73 14.20 -0.47 -6.98
C ARG A 73 15.72 -0.30 -7.14
N ARG A 74 16.39 -1.19 -7.89
CA ARG A 74 17.85 -1.07 -8.16
C ARG A 74 18.21 0.26 -8.81
N ASN A 75 17.49 0.65 -9.85
CA ASN A 75 17.75 1.90 -10.56
C ASN A 75 17.48 3.12 -9.67
N MET A 76 16.43 3.09 -8.85
CA MET A 76 16.12 4.18 -7.93
C MET A 76 17.13 4.33 -6.80
N ILE A 77 17.63 3.21 -6.25
CA ILE A 77 18.71 3.23 -5.25
C ILE A 77 19.98 3.84 -5.87
N ARG A 78 20.42 3.36 -7.03
CA ARG A 78 21.58 3.91 -7.75
C ARG A 78 21.42 5.40 -8.03
N LEU A 79 20.24 5.80 -8.46
CA LEU A 79 19.93 7.19 -8.75
C LEU A 79 19.96 8.06 -7.48
N ALA A 80 19.49 7.56 -6.34
CA ALA A 80 19.62 8.27 -5.07
C ALA A 80 21.10 8.41 -4.65
N ASP A 81 21.89 7.34 -4.79
CA ASP A 81 23.32 7.34 -4.45
C ASP A 81 24.12 8.33 -5.32
N GLU A 82 23.83 8.40 -6.63
CA GLU A 82 24.43 9.37 -7.57
C GLU A 82 24.22 10.83 -7.12
N HIS A 83 23.15 11.10 -6.37
CA HIS A 83 22.79 12.42 -5.84
C HIS A 83 23.15 12.61 -4.35
N ASN A 84 23.96 11.71 -3.78
CA ASN A 84 24.35 11.71 -2.35
C ASN A 84 23.14 11.63 -1.39
N LEU A 85 22.15 10.83 -1.76
CA LEU A 85 20.95 10.54 -0.98
C LEU A 85 20.86 9.04 -0.74
N ARG A 86 19.95 8.62 0.15
CA ARG A 86 19.53 7.21 0.25
C ARG A 86 18.04 7.09 0.01
N LEU A 87 17.66 6.05 -0.72
CA LEU A 87 16.27 5.64 -0.88
C LEU A 87 15.86 4.75 0.29
N VAL A 88 14.70 5.01 0.88
CA VAL A 88 14.18 4.23 2.00
C VAL A 88 12.72 3.87 1.78
N ALA A 89 12.40 2.58 1.90
CA ALA A 89 11.05 2.08 2.01
C ALA A 89 10.60 2.15 3.47
N GLY A 90 9.40 2.69 3.70
CA GLY A 90 8.80 2.83 5.03
C GLY A 90 7.56 3.68 4.95
N ALA A 91 6.47 3.27 5.60
CA ALA A 91 5.19 3.95 5.43
C ALA A 91 5.09 5.30 6.17
N THR A 92 5.99 5.53 7.13
CA THR A 92 6.26 6.82 7.76
C THR A 92 7.75 6.99 7.99
N HIS A 93 8.23 8.24 8.05
CA HIS A 93 9.59 8.52 8.51
C HIS A 93 9.63 8.47 10.05
N PRO A 94 10.62 7.83 10.70
CA PRO A 94 10.62 7.68 12.15
C PRO A 94 10.60 9.00 12.95
N PHE A 95 11.26 10.05 12.44
CA PHE A 95 11.36 11.34 13.15
C PHE A 95 11.16 12.60 12.31
N ALA A 96 10.84 12.48 11.02
CA ALA A 96 10.79 13.68 10.17
C ALA A 96 9.59 14.54 10.55
N ASP A 97 9.80 15.86 10.52
CA ASP A 97 8.74 16.82 10.81
C ASP A 97 8.07 17.30 9.52
N TRP A 98 6.85 16.84 9.29
CA TRP A 98 6.04 17.23 8.13
C TRP A 98 5.85 18.75 8.00
N ARG A 99 5.95 19.51 9.10
CA ARG A 99 5.82 21.00 9.08
C ARG A 99 6.94 21.68 8.33
N THR A 100 8.09 21.03 8.22
CA THR A 100 9.30 21.55 7.58
C THR A 100 9.45 21.07 6.14
N GLN A 101 8.59 20.15 5.69
CA GLN A 101 8.67 19.55 4.37
C GLN A 101 8.10 20.49 3.30
N GLU A 102 8.79 20.55 2.16
CA GLU A 102 8.38 21.38 1.04
C GLU A 102 7.35 20.67 0.16
N ILE A 103 6.35 21.43 -0.29
CA ILE A 103 5.35 20.95 -1.25
C ILE A 103 5.90 21.11 -2.66
N HIS A 104 5.76 20.08 -3.49
CA HIS A 104 6.14 20.12 -4.90
C HIS A 104 5.34 21.21 -5.63
N PRO A 105 5.96 22.05 -6.49
CA PRO A 105 5.32 23.21 -7.11
C PRO A 105 4.35 22.85 -8.25
N ASP A 106 3.36 22.00 -7.99
CA ASP A 106 2.29 21.60 -8.91
C ASP A 106 0.96 22.31 -8.57
N PRO A 107 0.24 22.88 -9.55
CA PRO A 107 -1.08 23.48 -9.33
C PRO A 107 -2.10 22.56 -8.65
N ARG A 108 -2.09 21.25 -8.95
CA ARG A 108 -2.95 20.23 -8.33
C ARG A 108 -2.71 20.15 -6.83
N TYR A 109 -1.46 20.07 -6.41
CA TYR A 109 -1.09 19.99 -4.98
C TYR A 109 -1.41 21.27 -4.23
N ARG A 110 -1.21 22.44 -4.86
CA ARG A 110 -1.63 23.73 -4.28
C ARG A 110 -3.13 23.76 -4.01
N GLN A 111 -3.94 23.23 -4.93
CA GLN A 111 -5.38 23.15 -4.74
C GLN A 111 -5.75 22.19 -3.60
N VAL A 112 -5.11 21.01 -3.51
CA VAL A 112 -5.32 20.06 -2.40
C VAL A 112 -4.99 20.69 -1.05
N VAL A 113 -3.87 21.41 -0.94
CA VAL A 113 -3.47 22.12 0.28
C VAL A 113 -4.44 23.26 0.60
N LYS A 114 -4.95 23.97 -0.41
CA LYS A 114 -5.99 24.98 -0.23
C LYS A 114 -7.30 24.38 0.29
N ASP A 115 -7.67 23.19 -0.18
CA ASP A 115 -8.95 22.56 0.18
C ASP A 115 -8.89 21.88 1.56
N LEU A 116 -7.78 21.19 1.86
CA LEU A 116 -7.65 20.34 3.06
C LEU A 116 -6.77 20.94 4.16
N GLN A 117 -6.06 22.03 3.88
CA GLN A 117 -5.27 22.79 4.84
C GLN A 117 -4.27 21.89 5.60
N LEU A 118 -4.35 21.87 6.93
CA LEU A 118 -3.44 21.14 7.81
C LEU A 118 -3.40 19.64 7.49
N VAL A 119 -4.55 19.07 7.12
CA VAL A 119 -4.70 17.64 6.82
C VAL A 119 -3.83 17.24 5.63
N ALA A 120 -3.82 18.04 4.56
CA ALA A 120 -2.92 17.80 3.43
C ALA A 120 -1.45 17.99 3.84
N ARG A 121 -1.13 19.02 4.62
CA ARG A 121 0.26 19.27 5.03
C ARG A 121 0.86 18.14 5.86
N SER A 122 0.06 17.50 6.71
CA SER A 122 0.50 16.37 7.53
C SER A 122 0.58 15.03 6.80
N ASN A 123 0.22 14.97 5.51
CA ASN A 123 0.16 13.72 4.73
C ASN A 123 1.54 13.25 4.23
N LEU A 124 2.50 13.09 5.13
CA LEU A 124 3.84 12.60 4.84
C LEU A 124 3.91 11.08 5.06
N ILE A 125 3.25 10.33 4.18
CA ILE A 125 3.08 8.88 4.27
C ILE A 125 3.42 8.22 2.94
N PHE A 126 3.74 6.93 2.98
CA PHE A 126 4.23 6.19 1.82
C PHE A 126 3.53 4.83 1.74
N GLY A 127 2.90 4.55 0.61
CA GLY A 127 2.09 3.35 0.39
C GLY A 127 2.66 2.38 -0.62
N LEU A 128 2.06 1.19 -0.59
CA LEU A 128 2.06 0.23 -1.70
C LEU A 128 0.65 0.21 -2.29
N HIS A 129 0.54 0.45 -3.60
CA HIS A 129 -0.71 0.26 -4.34
C HIS A 129 -0.57 -0.91 -5.30
N VAL A 130 -1.58 -1.78 -5.34
CA VAL A 130 -1.62 -2.93 -6.25
C VAL A 130 -2.88 -2.86 -7.08
N HIS A 131 -2.71 -2.76 -8.39
CA HIS A 131 -3.75 -2.85 -9.39
C HIS A 131 -3.87 -4.29 -9.89
N VAL A 132 -5.10 -4.79 -9.96
CA VAL A 132 -5.42 -6.07 -10.59
C VAL A 132 -6.38 -5.82 -11.76
N GLY A 133 -6.00 -6.26 -12.96
CA GLY A 133 -6.78 -6.17 -14.19
C GLY A 133 -8.12 -6.90 -14.07
N ILE A 134 -9.21 -6.12 -14.11
CA ILE A 134 -10.59 -6.58 -14.04
C ILE A 134 -11.41 -5.73 -15.01
N GLU A 135 -11.50 -6.22 -16.24
CA GLU A 135 -12.07 -5.50 -17.39
C GLU A 135 -13.58 -5.33 -17.29
N ASP A 136 -14.26 -6.32 -16.69
CA ASP A 136 -15.70 -6.24 -16.45
C ASP A 136 -15.99 -5.40 -15.20
N ARG A 137 -16.65 -4.26 -15.41
CA ARG A 137 -16.91 -3.26 -14.37
C ARG A 137 -17.86 -3.76 -13.27
N GLU A 138 -18.79 -4.66 -13.58
CA GLU A 138 -19.67 -5.27 -12.58
C GLU A 138 -18.90 -6.29 -11.74
N ALA A 139 -18.02 -7.08 -12.37
CA ALA A 139 -17.09 -7.95 -11.67
C ALA A 139 -16.16 -7.14 -10.76
N ALA A 140 -15.67 -5.98 -11.19
CA ALA A 140 -14.84 -5.09 -10.38
C ALA A 140 -15.54 -4.65 -9.08
N ILE A 141 -16.83 -4.30 -9.14
CA ILE A 141 -17.62 -3.95 -7.94
C ILE A 141 -17.82 -5.16 -7.03
N ARG A 142 -18.16 -6.31 -7.58
CA ARG A 142 -18.35 -7.55 -6.79
C ARG A 142 -17.07 -7.99 -6.09
N ILE A 143 -15.95 -7.96 -6.81
CA ILE A 143 -14.62 -8.28 -6.26
C ILE A 143 -14.26 -7.25 -5.20
N MET A 144 -14.40 -5.95 -5.46
CA MET A 144 -14.15 -4.91 -4.45
C MET A 144 -14.96 -5.18 -3.19
N ASN A 145 -16.28 -5.37 -3.30
CA ASN A 145 -17.16 -5.59 -2.16
C ASN A 145 -16.69 -6.75 -1.26
N SER A 146 -16.34 -7.88 -1.89
CA SER A 146 -15.84 -9.07 -1.19
C SER A 146 -14.44 -8.87 -0.61
N MET A 147 -13.56 -8.19 -1.36
CA MET A 147 -12.17 -7.95 -0.97
C MET A 147 -12.06 -7.04 0.27
N ARG A 148 -13.08 -6.24 0.58
CA ARG A 148 -13.17 -5.44 1.82
C ARG A 148 -12.96 -6.27 3.09
N TYR A 149 -13.38 -7.55 3.10
CA TYR A 149 -13.15 -8.46 4.23
C TYR A 149 -11.67 -8.80 4.42
N PHE A 150 -10.92 -8.93 3.32
CA PHE A 150 -9.52 -9.37 3.33
C PHE A 150 -8.54 -8.24 3.62
N LEU A 151 -8.95 -6.98 3.44
CA LEU A 151 -8.07 -5.82 3.63
C LEU A 151 -7.40 -5.78 5.00
N PRO A 152 -8.09 -5.96 6.15
CA PRO A 152 -7.42 -5.96 7.44
C PRO A 152 -6.28 -6.99 7.57
N HIS A 153 -6.44 -8.17 6.96
CA HIS A 153 -5.41 -9.21 6.95
C HIS A 153 -4.18 -8.79 6.13
N ILE A 154 -4.41 -8.26 4.94
CA ILE A 154 -3.36 -7.72 4.07
C ILE A 154 -2.65 -6.52 4.76
N MET A 155 -3.40 -5.69 5.47
CA MET A 155 -2.85 -4.56 6.23
C MET A 155 -1.98 -5.04 7.40
N ALA A 156 -2.38 -6.10 8.12
CA ALA A 156 -1.60 -6.64 9.23
C ALA A 156 -0.20 -7.12 8.75
N LEU A 157 -0.16 -7.83 7.62
CA LEU A 157 1.08 -8.27 6.96
C LEU A 157 1.99 -7.11 6.56
N THR A 158 1.40 -6.01 6.08
CA THR A 158 2.15 -4.89 5.49
C THR A 158 2.56 -3.82 6.50
N THR A 159 2.07 -3.85 7.74
CA THR A 159 2.38 -2.83 8.76
C THR A 159 3.88 -2.46 8.81
N ASN A 160 4.19 -1.19 8.55
CA ASN A 160 5.57 -0.70 8.41
C ASN A 160 5.73 0.77 8.83
N SER A 161 4.90 1.22 9.79
CA SER A 161 4.90 2.61 10.27
C SER A 161 4.66 2.72 11.79
N PRO A 162 5.58 2.20 12.65
CA PRO A 162 5.39 2.26 14.09
C PRO A 162 5.71 3.64 14.70
N PHE A 163 6.46 4.48 13.98
CA PHE A 163 6.96 5.76 14.47
C PHE A 163 6.35 6.95 13.73
N TRP A 164 6.18 8.07 14.44
CA TRP A 164 5.73 9.35 13.87
C TRP A 164 6.25 10.51 14.71
N LEU A 165 6.87 11.51 14.08
CA LEU A 165 7.41 12.70 14.76
C LEU A 165 8.34 12.38 15.95
N GLY A 166 9.12 11.31 15.84
CA GLY A 166 10.09 10.91 16.86
C GLY A 166 9.48 10.09 17.99
N LEU A 167 8.20 9.73 17.90
CA LEU A 167 7.49 8.98 18.92
C LEU A 167 7.20 7.56 18.42
N ASN A 168 7.40 6.58 19.31
CA ASN A 168 6.75 5.29 19.16
C ASN A 168 5.26 5.49 19.38
N THR A 169 4.47 5.30 18.34
CA THR A 169 3.03 5.62 18.33
C THR A 169 2.19 4.59 19.08
N GLY A 170 2.76 3.41 19.34
CA GLY A 170 2.02 2.24 19.80
C GLY A 170 1.20 1.55 18.71
N TYR A 171 1.16 2.06 17.47
CA TYR A 171 0.60 1.37 16.31
C TYR A 171 1.71 0.63 15.55
N LYS A 172 1.32 -0.37 14.75
CA LYS A 172 2.23 -1.02 13.78
C LYS A 172 2.09 -0.39 12.39
N GLY A 173 0.88 0.05 12.03
CA GLY A 173 0.55 0.73 10.76
C GLY A 173 -0.03 2.14 10.98
N TYR A 174 0.76 3.08 11.50
CA TYR A 174 0.30 4.45 11.79
C TYR A 174 -0.05 5.28 10.54
N ARG A 175 0.48 4.94 9.35
CA ARG A 175 0.11 5.57 8.07
C ARG A 175 -1.40 5.66 7.89
N ALA A 176 -2.13 4.59 8.22
CA ALA A 176 -3.58 4.56 8.13
C ALA A 176 -4.24 5.65 9.01
N LYS A 177 -3.68 5.96 10.18
CA LYS A 177 -4.19 7.00 11.10
C LYS A 177 -3.91 8.41 10.62
N VAL A 178 -2.78 8.63 9.95
CA VAL A 178 -2.53 9.90 9.27
C VAL A 178 -3.56 10.12 8.16
N PHE A 179 -3.80 9.08 7.36
CA PHE A 179 -4.69 9.14 6.20
C PHE A 179 -6.19 9.22 6.56
N GLU A 180 -6.59 8.71 7.73
CA GLU A 180 -7.97 8.78 8.26
C GLU A 180 -8.50 10.22 8.40
N ASN A 181 -7.62 11.23 8.43
CA ASN A 181 -8.01 12.64 8.48
C ASN A 181 -8.54 13.18 7.15
N PHE A 182 -8.29 12.47 6.02
CA PHE A 182 -8.81 12.86 4.71
C PHE A 182 -10.31 12.52 4.59
N PRO A 183 -11.10 13.33 3.87
CA PRO A 183 -12.48 12.97 3.57
C PRO A 183 -12.52 11.79 2.61
N ARG A 184 -13.53 10.90 2.70
CA ARG A 184 -13.70 9.75 1.79
C ARG A 184 -12.51 8.78 1.78
N THR A 185 -12.04 8.45 2.98
CA THR A 185 -10.96 7.48 3.23
C THR A 185 -11.49 6.23 3.95
N GLY A 186 -10.64 5.21 4.05
CA GLY A 186 -10.91 3.94 4.69
C GLY A 186 -11.60 2.92 3.79
N ILE A 187 -12.04 1.81 4.39
CA ILE A 187 -12.74 0.74 3.67
C ILE A 187 -14.05 1.34 3.11
N PRO A 188 -14.36 1.18 1.81
CA PRO A 188 -15.58 1.74 1.24
C PRO A 188 -16.84 1.07 1.80
N ASP A 189 -18.01 1.61 1.51
CA ASP A 189 -19.27 0.86 1.62
C ASP A 189 -19.40 -0.11 0.44
N ALA A 190 -20.34 -1.06 0.55
CA ALA A 190 -20.66 -1.95 -0.57
C ALA A 190 -21.59 -1.23 -1.55
N PHE A 191 -21.37 -1.48 -2.85
CA PHE A 191 -22.25 -1.02 -3.92
C PHE A 191 -22.94 -2.21 -4.59
N ALA A 192 -24.24 -2.11 -4.86
CA ALA A 192 -25.02 -3.18 -5.49
C ALA A 192 -24.67 -3.38 -6.98
N SER A 193 -24.17 -2.34 -7.66
CA SER A 193 -23.76 -2.40 -9.07
C SER A 193 -22.76 -1.30 -9.42
N TYR A 194 -22.15 -1.40 -10.60
CA TYR A 194 -21.32 -0.32 -11.13
C TYR A 194 -22.12 0.97 -11.36
N SER A 195 -23.38 0.87 -11.77
CA SER A 195 -24.25 2.04 -11.95
C SER A 195 -24.50 2.81 -10.65
N GLU A 196 -24.61 2.12 -9.50
CA GLU A 196 -24.75 2.78 -8.20
C GLU A 196 -23.47 3.52 -7.81
N PHE A 197 -22.31 2.89 -8.00
CA PHE A 197 -21.02 3.52 -7.79
C PHE A 197 -20.83 4.75 -8.69
N GLU A 198 -21.14 4.63 -9.99
CA GLU A 198 -21.08 5.73 -10.94
C GLU A 198 -22.04 6.87 -10.54
N GLY A 199 -23.24 6.55 -10.06
CA GLY A 199 -24.19 7.51 -9.51
C GLY A 199 -23.63 8.28 -8.32
N TYR A 200 -22.95 7.60 -7.40
CA TYR A 200 -22.24 8.23 -6.28
C TYR A 200 -21.15 9.20 -6.74
N VAL A 201 -20.29 8.77 -7.67
CA VAL A 201 -19.22 9.61 -8.24
C VAL A 201 -19.81 10.84 -8.95
N ASN A 202 -20.81 10.63 -9.81
CA ASN A 202 -21.46 11.69 -10.58
C ASN A 202 -22.13 12.73 -9.69
N LEU A 203 -22.75 12.29 -8.58
CA LEU A 203 -23.33 13.20 -7.61
C LEU A 203 -22.25 14.11 -7.01
N LEU A 204 -21.13 13.55 -6.54
CA LEU A 204 -20.04 14.33 -5.93
C LEU A 204 -19.38 15.30 -6.91
N VAL A 205 -19.24 14.91 -8.17
CA VAL A 205 -18.72 15.79 -9.23
C VAL A 205 -19.72 16.93 -9.51
N LYS A 206 -21.00 16.59 -9.71
CA LYS A 206 -22.06 17.57 -10.00
C LYS A 206 -22.25 18.59 -8.88
N THR A 207 -21.99 18.22 -7.62
CA THR A 207 -22.09 19.10 -6.46
C THR A 207 -20.75 19.77 -6.09
N ASN A 208 -19.73 19.69 -6.95
CA ASN A 208 -18.41 20.29 -6.75
C ASN A 208 -17.67 19.81 -5.48
N CYS A 209 -17.98 18.60 -4.99
CA CYS A 209 -17.26 18.00 -3.87
C CYS A 209 -15.89 17.45 -4.29
N ILE A 210 -15.81 16.96 -5.54
CA ILE A 210 -14.60 16.48 -6.19
C ILE A 210 -14.62 16.88 -7.68
N ASP A 211 -13.46 16.98 -8.29
CA ASP A 211 -13.29 17.20 -9.74
C ASP A 211 -13.41 15.90 -10.54
N ASN A 212 -12.94 14.80 -9.97
CA ASN A 212 -13.09 13.45 -10.50
C ASN A 212 -12.89 12.41 -9.38
N ALA A 213 -13.11 11.14 -9.73
CA ALA A 213 -13.02 10.01 -8.80
C ALA A 213 -11.62 9.76 -8.21
N LYS A 214 -10.53 10.37 -8.71
CA LYS A 214 -9.20 10.24 -8.05
C LYS A 214 -9.17 10.83 -6.64
N LYS A 215 -10.07 11.76 -6.30
CA LYS A 215 -10.25 12.32 -4.94
C LYS A 215 -11.14 11.47 -4.03
N ILE A 216 -11.32 10.20 -4.37
CA ILE A 216 -11.86 9.15 -3.50
C ILE A 216 -10.67 8.31 -3.05
N TRP A 217 -10.32 8.42 -1.77
CA TRP A 217 -9.11 7.84 -1.20
C TRP A 217 -9.40 6.59 -0.37
N TRP A 218 -10.27 5.72 -0.89
CA TRP A 218 -10.60 4.47 -0.23
C TRP A 218 -9.43 3.49 -0.22
N ASP A 219 -9.45 2.59 0.77
CA ASP A 219 -8.46 1.52 0.94
C ASP A 219 -8.47 0.53 -0.24
N ILE A 220 -9.59 0.46 -0.98
CA ILE A 220 -9.77 -0.27 -2.23
C ILE A 220 -10.78 0.45 -3.12
N ARG A 221 -10.61 0.43 -4.45
CA ARG A 221 -11.58 0.98 -5.40
C ARG A 221 -11.46 0.38 -6.80
N PRO A 222 -12.52 0.38 -7.63
CA PRO A 222 -12.37 0.34 -9.07
C PRO A 222 -11.62 1.61 -9.50
N HIS A 223 -10.56 1.45 -10.29
CA HIS A 223 -9.81 2.60 -10.75
C HIS A 223 -10.65 3.37 -11.80
N PRO A 224 -10.72 4.72 -11.74
CA PRO A 224 -11.64 5.48 -12.58
C PRO A 224 -11.26 5.58 -14.06
N TYR A 225 -10.01 5.23 -14.41
CA TYR A 225 -9.49 5.33 -15.78
C TYR A 225 -8.89 4.03 -16.32
N PHE A 226 -8.60 3.09 -15.44
CA PHE A 226 -7.98 1.82 -15.78
C PHE A 226 -8.96 0.75 -15.37
N ASP A 227 -9.16 -0.26 -16.20
CA ASP A 227 -10.08 -1.35 -15.88
C ASP A 227 -9.42 -2.32 -14.89
N THR A 228 -9.22 -1.82 -13.67
CA THR A 228 -8.53 -2.48 -12.57
C THR A 228 -9.29 -2.25 -11.27
N VAL A 229 -9.17 -3.20 -10.33
CA VAL A 229 -9.42 -2.93 -8.91
C VAL A 229 -8.07 -2.64 -8.26
N GLU A 230 -8.01 -1.53 -7.54
CA GLU A 230 -6.81 -0.99 -6.94
C GLU A 230 -6.89 -1.09 -5.41
N VAL A 231 -5.99 -1.85 -4.80
CA VAL A 231 -5.79 -1.94 -3.35
C VAL A 231 -4.75 -0.91 -2.93
N ARG A 232 -5.11 -0.01 -2.01
CA ARG A 232 -4.28 1.14 -1.56
C ARG A 232 -4.06 1.17 -0.04
N ALA A 233 -4.54 0.13 0.65
CA ALA A 233 -4.54 0.02 2.10
C ALA A 233 -3.13 -0.20 2.70
N CYS A 234 -2.21 -0.70 1.89
CA CYS A 234 -0.92 -1.23 2.34
C CYS A 234 0.06 -0.10 2.68
N ASP A 235 0.75 -0.29 3.80
CA ASP A 235 2.04 0.33 4.04
C ASP A 235 3.05 -0.25 3.02
N ILE A 236 3.99 0.57 2.54
CA ILE A 236 5.09 0.05 1.70
C ILE A 236 5.96 -0.93 2.51
N PRO A 237 6.16 -2.18 2.07
CA PRO A 237 7.07 -3.12 2.72
C PRO A 237 8.55 -2.71 2.59
N LEU A 238 9.39 -3.14 3.54
CA LEU A 238 10.82 -2.82 3.52
C LEU A 238 11.49 -3.47 2.30
N ARG A 239 11.27 -4.77 2.09
CA ARG A 239 11.95 -5.55 1.05
C ARG A 239 11.10 -5.68 -0.21
N ALA A 240 11.78 -5.80 -1.36
CA ALA A 240 11.11 -5.98 -2.65
C ALA A 240 10.33 -7.31 -2.73
N SER A 241 10.89 -8.37 -2.15
CA SER A 241 10.23 -9.68 -2.06
C SER A 241 8.90 -9.61 -1.32
N GLU A 242 8.81 -8.84 -0.24
CA GLU A 242 7.59 -8.65 0.54
C GLU A 242 6.50 -7.94 -0.26
N SER A 243 6.86 -6.92 -1.06
CA SER A 243 5.92 -6.26 -1.98
C SER A 243 5.38 -7.21 -3.04
N ILE A 244 6.24 -8.08 -3.60
CA ILE A 244 5.82 -9.10 -4.57
C ILE A 244 4.92 -10.15 -3.91
N ALA A 245 5.22 -10.59 -2.69
CA ALA A 245 4.39 -11.53 -1.95
C ALA A 245 2.98 -10.98 -1.70
N VAL A 246 2.90 -9.70 -1.30
CA VAL A 246 1.63 -9.00 -1.06
C VAL A 246 0.86 -8.80 -2.36
N ALA A 247 1.53 -8.44 -3.45
CA ALA A 247 0.89 -8.32 -4.77
C ALA A 247 0.33 -9.66 -5.25
N ALA A 248 1.07 -10.76 -5.07
CA ALA A 248 0.62 -12.12 -5.36
C ALA A 248 -0.61 -12.51 -4.53
N LEU A 249 -0.61 -12.21 -3.23
CA LEU A 249 -1.75 -12.45 -2.34
C LEU A 249 -2.99 -11.70 -2.81
N ILE A 250 -2.84 -10.43 -3.18
CA ILE A 250 -3.93 -9.59 -3.72
C ILE A 250 -4.45 -10.16 -5.05
N GLN A 251 -3.55 -10.52 -5.98
CA GLN A 251 -3.90 -11.12 -7.27
C GLN A 251 -4.70 -12.42 -7.10
N ALA A 252 -4.16 -13.35 -6.29
CA ALA A 252 -4.79 -14.64 -6.03
C ALA A 252 -6.12 -14.50 -5.31
N THR A 253 -6.27 -13.50 -4.44
CA THR A 253 -7.55 -13.21 -3.78
C THR A 253 -8.59 -12.69 -4.77
N ALA A 254 -8.21 -11.76 -5.65
CA ALA A 254 -9.10 -11.27 -6.71
C ALA A 254 -9.53 -12.42 -7.66
N ALA A 255 -8.58 -13.27 -8.05
CA ALA A 255 -8.86 -14.46 -8.86
C ALA A 255 -9.78 -15.45 -8.13
N TYR A 256 -9.57 -15.68 -6.83
CA TYR A 256 -10.39 -16.59 -6.04
C TYR A 256 -11.83 -16.10 -5.88
N LEU A 257 -11.99 -14.81 -5.63
CA LEU A 257 -13.31 -14.17 -5.55
C LEU A 257 -14.05 -14.24 -6.90
N TYR A 258 -13.34 -14.06 -8.01
CA TYR A 258 -13.90 -14.26 -9.33
C TYR A 258 -14.28 -15.73 -9.60
N TRP A 259 -13.42 -16.67 -9.19
CA TRP A 259 -13.62 -18.11 -9.35
C TRP A 259 -14.87 -18.62 -8.60
N LEU A 260 -15.15 -18.07 -7.41
CA LEU A 260 -16.42 -18.29 -6.71
C LEU A 260 -17.60 -17.78 -7.54
N HIS A 261 -17.49 -16.57 -8.06
CA HIS A 261 -18.55 -15.94 -8.84
C HIS A 261 -18.92 -16.74 -10.10
N GLU A 262 -17.92 -17.25 -10.83
CA GLU A 262 -18.16 -18.13 -11.99
C GLU A 262 -18.94 -19.40 -11.64
N ARG A 263 -18.95 -19.81 -10.37
CA ARG A 263 -19.67 -20.98 -9.84
C ARG A 263 -21.00 -20.63 -9.19
N ASN A 264 -21.50 -19.41 -9.39
CA ASN A 264 -22.68 -18.87 -8.71
C ASN A 264 -22.56 -18.90 -7.17
N GLN A 265 -21.33 -18.72 -6.67
CA GLN A 265 -21.03 -18.52 -5.26
C GLN A 265 -20.52 -17.10 -5.03
N ASP A 266 -20.70 -16.57 -3.83
CA ASP A 266 -20.15 -15.27 -3.44
C ASP A 266 -19.55 -15.38 -2.04
N PHE A 267 -18.57 -14.53 -1.77
CA PHE A 267 -18.03 -14.39 -0.40
C PHE A 267 -19.00 -13.59 0.47
N ARG A 268 -19.09 -13.97 1.75
CA ARG A 268 -19.99 -13.31 2.70
C ARG A 268 -19.66 -11.83 2.85
N GLN A 269 -20.68 -10.99 2.67
CA GLN A 269 -20.55 -9.55 2.87
C GLN A 269 -20.75 -9.18 4.33
N PHE A 270 -19.89 -8.29 4.83
CA PHE A 270 -19.99 -7.73 6.18
C PHE A 270 -20.22 -6.22 6.13
N SER A 271 -20.88 -5.72 7.17
CA SER A 271 -21.14 -4.28 7.30
C SER A 271 -19.82 -3.53 7.49
N ARG A 272 -19.75 -2.32 6.95
CA ARG A 272 -18.56 -1.47 7.06
C ARG A 272 -18.08 -1.28 8.51
N PRO A 273 -18.94 -1.05 9.52
CA PRO A 273 -18.48 -0.89 10.89
C PRO A 273 -17.71 -2.10 11.44
N LEU A 274 -18.11 -3.33 11.10
CA LEU A 274 -17.40 -4.53 11.52
C LEU A 274 -16.01 -4.63 10.86
N LEU A 275 -15.93 -4.31 9.56
CA LEU A 275 -14.67 -4.32 8.83
C LEU A 275 -13.70 -3.24 9.37
N MET A 276 -14.23 -2.09 9.78
CA MET A 276 -13.43 -1.02 10.39
C MET A 276 -12.86 -1.42 11.75
N GLU A 277 -13.54 -2.26 12.52
CA GLU A 277 -13.00 -2.82 13.77
C GLU A 277 -11.78 -3.70 13.49
N ASN A 278 -11.87 -4.64 12.53
CA ASN A 278 -10.71 -5.44 12.14
C ASN A 278 -9.60 -4.58 11.53
N LYS A 279 -9.92 -3.55 10.74
CA LYS A 279 -8.91 -2.57 10.26
C LYS A 279 -8.17 -1.93 11.43
N PHE A 280 -8.88 -1.45 12.45
CA PHE A 280 -8.25 -0.86 13.64
C PHE A 280 -7.31 -1.86 14.32
N ARG A 281 -7.77 -3.08 14.56
CA ARG A 281 -6.99 -4.12 15.22
C ARG A 281 -5.73 -4.48 14.41
N ALA A 282 -5.86 -4.61 13.09
CA ALA A 282 -4.73 -4.86 12.19
C ALA A 282 -3.67 -3.76 12.27
N VAL A 283 -4.05 -2.49 12.15
CA VAL A 283 -3.06 -1.39 12.19
C VAL A 283 -2.49 -1.14 13.57
N ARG A 284 -3.23 -1.47 14.64
CA ARG A 284 -2.79 -1.28 16.02
C ARG A 284 -1.83 -2.38 16.48
N TYR A 285 -2.12 -3.63 16.14
CA TYR A 285 -1.43 -4.79 16.71
C TYR A 285 -0.60 -5.59 15.69
N GLY A 286 -0.83 -5.42 14.39
CA GLY A 286 -0.14 -6.18 13.35
C GLY A 286 -0.38 -7.69 13.48
N LEU A 287 0.64 -8.48 13.18
CA LEU A 287 0.59 -9.95 13.20
C LEU A 287 0.50 -10.56 14.62
N ASP A 288 0.89 -9.80 15.63
CA ASP A 288 0.84 -10.25 17.03
C ASP A 288 -0.51 -9.91 17.70
N GLY A 289 -1.45 -9.35 16.92
CA GLY A 289 -2.82 -9.10 17.34
C GLY A 289 -3.75 -10.28 17.09
N ASN A 290 -4.99 -10.10 17.55
CA ASN A 290 -6.11 -10.95 17.19
C ASN A 290 -7.06 -10.16 16.28
N LEU A 291 -7.64 -10.77 15.24
CA LEU A 291 -8.78 -10.22 14.51
C LEU A 291 -10.06 -10.98 14.84
N ILE A 292 -11.20 -10.38 14.51
CA ILE A 292 -12.51 -11.00 14.72
C ILE A 292 -12.81 -11.93 13.54
N ASP A 293 -13.01 -13.21 13.83
CA ASP A 293 -13.69 -14.13 12.92
C ASP A 293 -15.20 -13.90 13.07
N PHE A 294 -15.81 -13.21 12.10
CA PHE A 294 -17.24 -12.88 12.15
C PHE A 294 -18.17 -14.09 11.98
N GLY A 295 -17.65 -15.21 11.46
CA GLY A 295 -18.38 -16.47 11.37
C GLY A 295 -18.46 -17.16 12.72
N LYS A 296 -17.30 -17.30 13.39
CA LYS A 296 -17.17 -17.91 14.72
C LYS A 296 -17.60 -16.97 15.86
N GLN A 297 -17.68 -15.66 15.60
CA GLN A 297 -17.95 -14.60 16.59
C GLN A 297 -16.96 -14.59 17.76
N THR A 298 -15.69 -14.87 17.46
CA THR A 298 -14.59 -14.86 18.43
C THR A 298 -13.42 -14.07 17.88
N GLU A 299 -12.54 -13.62 18.75
CA GLU A 299 -11.21 -13.20 18.30
C GLU A 299 -10.32 -14.43 18.07
N VAL A 300 -9.47 -14.35 17.04
CA VAL A 300 -8.53 -15.39 16.62
C VAL A 300 -7.17 -14.74 16.35
N PRO A 301 -6.05 -15.37 16.70
CA PRO A 301 -4.72 -14.86 16.38
C PRO A 301 -4.56 -14.59 14.88
N GLU A 302 -4.04 -13.41 14.52
CA GLU A 302 -3.96 -13.01 13.12
C GLU A 302 -3.08 -13.95 12.29
N ARG A 303 -1.99 -14.44 12.88
CA ARG A 303 -1.11 -15.43 12.25
C ARG A 303 -1.85 -16.71 11.84
N GLU A 304 -2.82 -17.16 12.64
CA GLU A 304 -3.65 -18.33 12.31
C GLU A 304 -4.62 -18.00 11.17
N LEU A 305 -5.24 -16.83 11.20
CA LEU A 305 -6.15 -16.37 10.15
C LEU A 305 -5.44 -16.19 8.80
N ILE A 306 -4.19 -15.72 8.76
CA ILE A 306 -3.40 -15.68 7.53
C ILE A 306 -3.16 -17.08 6.99
N LEU A 307 -2.90 -18.09 7.83
CA LEU A 307 -2.72 -19.46 7.36
C LEU A 307 -4.03 -20.04 6.79
N GLU A 308 -5.18 -19.77 7.43
CA GLU A 308 -6.50 -20.11 6.89
C GLU A 308 -6.76 -19.39 5.56
N TYR A 309 -6.38 -18.11 5.46
CA TYR A 309 -6.51 -17.31 4.24
C TYR A 309 -5.65 -17.86 3.09
N LEU A 310 -4.38 -18.21 3.35
CA LEU A 310 -3.52 -18.84 2.35
C LEU A 310 -4.09 -20.17 1.85
N ALA A 311 -4.66 -20.98 2.74
CA ALA A 311 -5.34 -22.22 2.37
C ALA A 311 -6.62 -21.96 1.54
N LEU A 312 -7.35 -20.88 1.83
CA LEU A 312 -8.56 -20.50 1.10
C LEU A 312 -8.26 -20.16 -0.37
N ILE A 313 -7.20 -19.37 -0.63
CA ILE A 313 -6.85 -18.93 -1.98
C ILE A 313 -5.95 -19.91 -2.74
N ASP A 314 -5.50 -20.98 -2.08
CA ASP A 314 -4.55 -21.96 -2.62
C ASP A 314 -4.86 -22.47 -4.04
N PRO A 315 -6.14 -22.73 -4.41
CA PRO A 315 -6.47 -23.16 -5.77
C PRO A 315 -6.05 -22.18 -6.86
N MET A 316 -6.05 -20.87 -6.57
CA MET A 316 -5.69 -19.83 -7.53
C MET A 316 -4.19 -19.54 -7.54
N VAL A 317 -3.47 -19.89 -6.47
CA VAL A 317 -2.02 -19.64 -6.40
C VAL A 317 -1.27 -20.50 -7.43
N ASP A 318 -1.65 -21.77 -7.61
CA ASP A 318 -1.06 -22.62 -8.67
C ASP A 318 -1.50 -22.17 -10.07
N GLU A 319 -2.77 -21.77 -10.22
CA GLU A 319 -3.29 -21.32 -11.51
C GLU A 319 -2.58 -20.04 -12.00
N LEU A 320 -2.18 -19.17 -11.08
CA LEU A 320 -1.45 -17.93 -11.36
C LEU A 320 0.09 -18.11 -11.35
N ASP A 321 0.59 -19.32 -11.11
CA ASP A 321 2.02 -19.63 -10.95
C ASP A 321 2.71 -18.70 -9.93
N SER A 322 2.03 -18.42 -8.81
CA SER A 322 2.50 -17.44 -7.81
C SER A 322 2.98 -18.07 -6.50
N ARG A 323 3.18 -19.39 -6.51
CA ARG A 323 3.58 -20.21 -5.35
C ARG A 323 4.85 -19.71 -4.68
N GLU A 324 5.88 -19.40 -5.47
CA GLU A 324 7.16 -18.90 -4.94
C GLU A 324 7.01 -17.54 -4.28
N ALA A 325 6.27 -16.61 -4.89
CA ALA A 325 6.00 -15.30 -4.30
C ALA A 325 5.19 -15.40 -3.00
N ILE A 326 4.20 -16.30 -2.92
CA ILE A 326 3.39 -16.50 -1.72
C ILE A 326 4.21 -17.06 -0.55
N ASN A 327 5.29 -17.80 -0.79
CA ASN A 327 6.12 -18.33 0.29
C ASN A 327 6.72 -17.21 1.17
N ASP A 328 6.98 -16.03 0.60
CA ASP A 328 7.47 -14.88 1.37
C ASP A 328 6.44 -14.35 2.37
N ILE A 329 5.14 -14.63 2.20
CA ILE A 329 4.14 -14.37 3.25
C ILE A 329 4.45 -15.22 4.50
N ARG A 330 4.88 -16.47 4.33
CA ARG A 330 5.25 -17.34 5.47
C ARG A 330 6.52 -16.81 6.14
N THR A 331 7.47 -16.32 5.37
CA THR A 331 8.65 -15.62 5.90
C THR A 331 8.24 -14.41 6.75
N ILE A 332 7.32 -13.57 6.26
CA ILE A 332 6.79 -12.42 7.03
C ILE A 332 6.13 -12.88 8.33
N LEU A 333 5.36 -13.97 8.30
CA LEU A 333 4.81 -14.55 9.54
C LEU A 333 5.96 -14.91 10.49
N GLU A 334 6.98 -15.64 10.05
CA GLU A 334 8.08 -16.06 10.93
C GLU A 334 8.90 -14.89 11.48
N THR A 335 9.24 -13.90 10.65
CA THR A 335 10.15 -12.80 11.02
C THR A 335 9.45 -11.57 11.59
N GLY A 336 8.12 -11.51 11.50
CA GLY A 336 7.34 -10.31 11.78
C GLY A 336 7.30 -9.32 10.60
N SER A 337 6.42 -8.33 10.69
CA SER A 337 6.25 -7.28 9.69
C SER A 337 7.43 -6.29 9.68
N GLY A 338 7.40 -5.32 8.78
CA GLY A 338 8.38 -4.23 8.77
C GLY A 338 8.36 -3.44 10.08
N ALA A 339 7.18 -3.21 10.67
CA ALA A 339 7.04 -2.53 11.95
C ALA A 339 7.65 -3.32 13.11
N ASP A 340 7.49 -4.65 13.14
CA ASP A 340 8.07 -5.52 14.17
C ASP A 340 9.60 -5.42 14.17
N ARG A 341 10.20 -5.49 12.98
CA ARG A 341 11.65 -5.40 12.83
C ARG A 341 12.20 -4.01 13.15
N GLN A 342 11.49 -2.94 12.75
CA GLN A 342 11.86 -1.57 13.14
C GLN A 342 11.85 -1.38 14.67
N LEU A 343 10.82 -1.90 15.35
CA LEU A 343 10.72 -1.82 16.81
C LEU A 343 11.83 -2.62 17.52
N ALA A 344 12.15 -3.82 17.01
CA ALA A 344 13.25 -4.62 17.54
C ALA A 344 14.62 -3.90 17.43
N VAL A 345 14.86 -3.17 16.33
CA VAL A 345 16.06 -2.32 16.19
C VAL A 345 16.03 -1.20 17.22
N PHE A 346 14.92 -0.46 17.33
CA PHE A 346 14.76 0.64 18.28
C PHE A 346 15.02 0.20 19.74
N GLU A 347 14.51 -0.96 20.14
CA GLU A 347 14.73 -1.51 21.48
C GLU A 347 16.19 -1.89 21.70
N ARG A 348 16.80 -2.61 20.74
CA ARG A 348 18.21 -3.05 20.83
C ARG A 348 19.19 -1.88 20.86
N THR A 349 18.85 -0.77 20.21
CA THR A 349 19.68 0.46 20.16
C THR A 349 19.30 1.47 21.24
N GLN A 350 18.50 1.09 22.24
CA GLN A 350 18.10 1.95 23.36
C GLN A 350 17.39 3.24 22.92
N GLY A 351 16.58 3.16 21.87
CA GLY A 351 15.75 4.24 21.39
C GLY A 351 16.35 5.09 20.27
N ASP A 352 17.42 4.63 19.61
CA ASP A 352 18.04 5.38 18.51
C ASP A 352 17.24 5.24 17.20
N LEU A 353 16.47 6.28 16.88
CA LEU A 353 15.69 6.34 15.63
C LEU A 353 16.55 6.49 14.37
N LYS A 354 17.79 6.97 14.47
CA LYS A 354 18.69 7.02 13.31
C LYS A 354 19.15 5.62 12.93
N ALA A 355 19.40 4.77 13.93
CA ALA A 355 19.69 3.36 13.68
C ALA A 355 18.50 2.62 13.05
N VAL A 356 17.26 3.01 13.39
CA VAL A 356 16.05 2.49 12.70
C VAL A 356 16.05 2.91 11.23
N VAL A 357 16.34 4.17 10.92
CA VAL A 357 16.43 4.66 9.53
C VAL A 357 17.53 3.95 8.75
N ASP A 358 18.71 3.77 9.36
CA ASP A 358 19.82 3.05 8.73
C ASP A 358 19.43 1.59 8.42
N TYR A 359 18.75 0.92 9.36
CA TYR A 359 18.19 -0.43 9.13
C TYR A 359 17.16 -0.45 7.99
N MET A 360 16.25 0.52 7.93
CA MET A 360 15.25 0.60 6.86
C MET A 360 15.93 0.76 5.49
N ALA A 361 16.99 1.58 5.40
CA ALA A 361 17.78 1.76 4.18
C ALA A 361 18.47 0.45 3.75
N GLU A 362 19.07 -0.28 4.70
CA GLU A 362 19.69 -1.59 4.45
C GLU A 362 18.68 -2.61 3.91
N GLU A 363 17.50 -2.71 4.55
CA GLU A 363 16.44 -3.62 4.12
C GLU A 363 15.82 -3.24 2.77
N THR A 364 15.80 -1.94 2.45
CA THR A 364 15.34 -1.44 1.14
C THR A 364 16.20 -1.98 0.00
N ALA A 365 17.51 -2.14 0.24
CA ALA A 365 18.47 -2.66 -0.73
C ALA A 365 18.63 -4.18 -0.69
N ALA A 366 18.09 -4.86 0.32
CA ALA A 366 18.31 -6.29 0.52
C ALA A 366 17.74 -7.14 -0.62
N GLY A 367 18.57 -8.05 -1.16
CA GLY A 367 18.20 -8.97 -2.23
C GLY A 367 18.14 -8.33 -3.63
N LEU A 368 18.68 -7.12 -3.79
CA LEU A 368 18.71 -6.38 -5.05
C LEU A 368 20.10 -6.34 -5.72
N ASP A 369 20.91 -7.39 -5.55
CA ASP A 369 22.24 -7.47 -6.19
C ASP A 369 22.18 -7.36 -7.74
#